data_AF-A0A0V0GE16-F1
#
_entry.id   AF-A0A0V0GE16-F1
#
_cell.length_a   1.000
_cell.length_b   1.000
_cell.length_c   1.000
_cell.angle_alpha   90.00
_cell.angle_beta   90.00
_cell.angle_gamma   90.00
#
_symmetry.space_group_name_H-M   'P 1'
#
loop_
_entity.id
_entity.type
_entity.pdbx_description
1 polymer ?
#
loop_
_entity_poly.entity_id
_entity_poly.type
_entity_poly.pdbx_seq_one_letter_code
_entity_poly.pdbx_strand_id
1 'polypeptide(L)' 'MSVREYGLRFDSLARYAPVFVDTMHDRIRRFVGGLNSDYIEACSTVALNDNMDISRIQAFAQGIEDRQ' A
#
# COMPACT_ATOMS: atom_id res chain seq x y z
N MET A 1 -2.93 3.72 13.47
CA MET A 1 -1.56 3.44 12.99
C MET A 1 -1.38 4.29 11.77
N SER A 2 -0.31 5.08 11.71
CA SER A 2 -0.12 5.94 10.55
C SER A 2 0.17 5.13 9.28
N VAL A 3 -0.03 5.73 8.11
CA VAL A 3 0.32 5.10 6.82
C VAL A 3 1.80 4.71 6.81
N ARG A 4 2.67 5.57 7.32
CA ARG A 4 4.11 5.31 7.45
C ARG A 4 4.42 4.13 8.37
N GLU A 5 3.79 4.06 9.54
CA GLU A 5 3.96 2.94 10.48
C GLU A 5 3.48 1.62 9.88
N TYR A 6 2.34 1.65 9.19
CA TYR A 6 1.78 0.50 8.48
C TYR A 6 2.72 0.02 7.36
N GLY A 7 3.26 0.94 6.55
CA GLY A 7 4.23 0.63 5.49
C GLY A 7 5.47 -0.11 5.99
N LEU A 8 6.05 0.34 7.10
CA LEU A 8 7.20 -0.33 7.71
C LEU A 8 6.85 -1.75 8.18
N ARG A 9 5.67 -1.95 8.78
CA ARG A 9 5.20 -3.28 9.19
C ARG A 9 4.94 -4.18 7.99
N PHE A 10 4.31 -3.65 6.95
CA PHE A 10 4.05 -4.37 5.72
C PHE A 10 5.35 -4.87 5.09
N ASP A 11 6.35 -4.00 4.92
CA ASP A 11 7.65 -4.38 4.36
C ASP A 11 8.38 -5.40 5.24
N SER A 12 8.19 -5.32 6.56
CA SER A 12 8.72 -6.33 7.46
C SER A 12 8.07 -7.70 7.26
N LEU A 13 6.74 -7.76 7.10
CA LEU A 13 6.00 -9.00 6.88
C LEU A 13 6.24 -9.58 5.48
N ALA A 14 6.34 -8.72 4.47
CA ALA A 14 6.63 -9.10 3.08
C ALA A 14 7.92 -9.93 2.96
N ARG A 15 8.94 -9.65 3.78
CA ARG A 15 10.18 -10.44 3.84
C ARG A 15 9.99 -11.88 4.28
N TYR A 16 8.98 -12.15 5.11
CA TYR A 16 8.68 -13.49 5.63
C TYR A 16 7.66 -14.25 4.78
N ALA A 17 6.97 -13.54 3.89
CA ALA A 17 5.87 -14.08 3.09
C ALA A 17 6.03 -13.73 1.59
N PRO A 18 7.21 -13.98 0.97
CA PRO A 18 7.52 -13.48 -0.37
C PRO A 18 6.55 -14.01 -1.44
N VAL A 19 6.04 -15.23 -1.28
CA VAL A 19 5.06 -15.87 -2.19
C VAL A 19 3.76 -15.06 -2.31
N PHE A 20 3.40 -14.28 -1.29
CA PHE A 20 2.16 -13.48 -1.29
C PHE A 20 2.34 -12.07 -1.85
N VAL A 21 3.57 -11.66 -2.13
CA VAL A 21 3.95 -10.35 -2.69
C VAL A 21 4.92 -10.53 -3.86
N ASP A 22 4.79 -11.66 -4.57
CA ASP A 22 5.71 -12.12 -5.60
C ASP A 22 5.74 -11.16 -6.79
N THR A 23 4.57 -10.65 -7.19
CA THR A 23 4.45 -9.62 -8.21
C THR A 23 4.24 -8.25 -7.58
N MET A 24 4.65 -7.18 -8.28
CA MET A 24 4.37 -5.81 -7.84
C MET A 24 2.86 -5.58 -7.68
N HIS A 25 2.05 -6.15 -8.58
CA HIS A 25 0.59 -6.07 -8.51
C HIS A 25 0.03 -6.76 -7.24
N ASP A 26 0.52 -7.95 -6.89
CA ASP A 26 0.13 -8.62 -5.65
C ASP A 26 0.56 -7.83 -4.41
N ARG A 27 1.77 -7.27 -4.45
CA ARG A 27 2.28 -6.42 -3.38
C ARG A 27 1.41 -5.18 -3.17
N ILE A 28 1.04 -4.48 -4.24
CA ILE A 28 0.13 -3.33 -4.18
C ILE A 28 -1.24 -3.76 -3.66
N ARG A 29 -1.83 -4.83 -4.21
CA ARG A 29 -3.15 -5.32 -3.79
C ARG A 29 -3.19 -5.69 -2.31
N ARG A 30 -2.15 -6.36 -1.81
CA ARG A 30 -2.02 -6.72 -0.39
C ARG A 30 -1.81 -5.50 0.49
N PHE A 31 -1.01 -4.55 0.05
CA PHE A 31 -0.78 -3.31 0.79
C PHE A 31 -2.06 -2.51 0.94
N VAL A 32 -2.75 -2.24 -0.18
CA VAL A 32 -4.02 -1.49 -0.21
C VAL A 32 -5.08 -2.19 0.63
N GLY A 33 -5.21 -3.51 0.52
CA GLY A 33 -6.19 -4.28 1.28
C GLY A 33 -5.99 -4.27 2.81
N GLY A 34 -4.83 -3.88 3.31
CA GLY A 34 -4.57 -3.74 4.75
C GLY A 34 -4.56 -2.30 5.27
N LEU A 35 -4.89 -1.31 4.44
CA LEU A 35 -5.02 0.08 4.85
C LEU A 35 -6.31 0.36 5.64
N ASN A 36 -6.33 1.53 6.29
CA ASN A 36 -7.52 2.27 6.72
C ASN A 36 -8.70 2.12 5.74
N SER A 37 -9.95 1.83 6.12
CA SER A 37 -11.10 1.91 5.20
C SER A 37 -11.17 3.25 4.48
N ASP A 38 -10.76 4.32 5.16
CA ASP A 38 -10.70 5.70 4.65
C ASP A 38 -9.72 5.86 3.47
N TYR A 39 -8.74 4.96 3.33
CA TYR A 39 -7.73 5.01 2.27
C TYR A 39 -7.94 3.94 1.19
N ILE A 40 -8.66 2.85 1.49
CA ILE A 40 -8.81 1.70 0.59
C ILE A 40 -9.39 2.13 -0.75
N GLU A 41 -10.47 2.92 -0.76
CA GLU A 41 -11.13 3.32 -2.01
C GLU A 41 -10.18 4.14 -2.90
N ALA A 42 -9.63 5.24 -2.36
CA ALA A 42 -8.75 6.13 -3.09
C ALA A 42 -7.48 5.41 -3.58
N CYS A 43 -6.86 4.58 -2.74
CA CYS A 43 -5.66 3.84 -3.11
C CYS A 43 -5.97 2.70 -4.10
N SER A 44 -7.15 2.08 -4.03
CA SER A 44 -7.58 1.06 -5.00
C SER A 44 -7.74 1.66 -6.39
N THR A 45 -8.34 2.85 -6.51
CA THR A 45 -8.47 3.54 -7.80
C THR A 45 -7.10 3.86 -8.40
N VAL A 46 -6.16 4.34 -7.60
CA VAL A 46 -4.79 4.64 -8.06
C VAL A 46 -4.03 3.36 -8.44
N ALA A 47 -4.27 2.26 -7.73
CA ALA A 47 -3.66 0.95 -8.00
C ALA A 47 -4.10 0.31 -9.33
N LEU A 48 -5.16 0.79 -9.97
CA LEU A 48 -5.58 0.34 -11.32
C LEU A 48 -4.64 0.83 -12.43
N ASN A 49 -3.73 1.76 -12.13
CA ASN A 49 -2.75 2.24 -13.10
C ASN A 49 -1.58 1.25 -13.19
N ASP A 50 -1.33 0.70 -14.38
CA ASP A 50 -0.26 -0.28 -14.63
C ASP A 50 1.16 0.26 -14.36
N ASN A 51 1.35 1.58 -14.35
CA ASN A 51 2.64 2.22 -14.04
C ASN A 51 2.80 2.53 -12.54
N MET A 52 2.10 1.79 -11.69
CA MET A 52 2.13 1.99 -10.25
C MET A 52 3.10 1.00 -9.57
N ASP A 53 3.78 1.49 -8.54
CA ASP A 53 4.62 0.69 -7.65
C ASP A 53 4.21 0.93 -6.19
N ILE A 54 4.77 0.11 -5.29
CA ILE A 54 4.45 0.19 -3.87
C ILE A 54 4.82 1.55 -3.24
N SER A 55 5.92 2.16 -3.67
CA SER A 55 6.42 3.43 -3.13
C SER A 55 5.49 4.59 -3.51
N ARG A 56 4.97 4.58 -4.74
CA ARG A 56 4.00 5.57 -5.23
C ARG A 56 2.66 5.46 -4.49
N ILE A 57 2.19 4.24 -4.23
CA ILE A 57 0.97 4.02 -3.43
C ILE A 57 1.18 4.48 -1.98
N GLN A 58 2.33 4.18 -1.38
CA GLN A 58 2.67 4.65 -0.03
C GLN A 58 2.71 6.18 0.03
N ALA A 59 3.34 6.84 -0.94
CA ALA A 59 3.40 8.30 -1.01
C ALA A 59 2.01 8.93 -1.20
N PHE A 60 1.15 8.31 -2.03
CA PHE A 60 -0.23 8.76 -2.21
C PHE A 60 -1.04 8.65 -0.93
N ALA A 61 -1.00 7.50 -0.26
CA ALA A 61 -1.69 7.28 1.00
C ALA A 61 -1.20 8.24 2.10
N GLN A 62 0.12 8.48 2.18
CA GLN A 62 0.69 9.45 3.12
C GLN A 62 0.20 10.87 2.80
N GLY A 63 0.12 11.24 1.52
CA GLY A 63 -0.42 12.53 1.11
C GLY A 63 -1.90 12.72 1.42
N ILE A 64 -2.68 11.65 1.60
CA ILE A 64 -4.06 11.74 2.12
C ILE A 64 -4.02 11.98 3.64
N GLU A 65 -3.23 11.19 4.36
CA GLU A 65 -3.08 11.31 5.82
C GLU A 65 -2.57 12.70 6.24
N ASP A 66 -1.60 13.27 5.53
CA ASP A 66 -1.02 14.59 5.83
C ASP A 66 -2.00 15.76 5.56
N ARG A 67 -3.09 15.51 4.83
CA ARG A 67 -4.14 16.50 4.52
C ARG A 67 -5.31 16.44 5.49
N GLN A 68 -5.36 15.46 6.37
CA GLN A 68 -6.36 15.32 7.43
C GLN A 68 -5.90 16.02 8.71
#